data_AF-A0AAW9SGZ3-F1
#
_entry.id   AF-A0AAW9SGZ3-F1
#
_cell.length_a   1.000
_cell.length_b   1.000
_cell.length_c   1.000
_cell.angle_alpha   90.00
_cell.angle_beta   90.00
_cell.angle_gamma   90.00
#
_symmetry.space_group_name_H-M   'P 1'
#
loop_
_entity.id
_entity.type
_entity.pdbx_description
1 polymer ?
#
loop_
_entity_poly.entity_id
_entity_poly.type
_entity_poly.pdbx_seq_one_letter_code
_entity_poly.pdbx_strand_id
1 'polypeptide(L)'
;MAKGTSTGPRHRFSSCRSARMWPRTDLAAAACYPLDPADIGPGPLAEVLAHVGLGHRLQALARGETGTEGLSMGERQRLALARVFLHRPRWLVLDEATASLDSTAEAHLLSLLRRDLPETTILCVSHRKPVALDITGVWTPGTDIPQRRKSA
;
A
#
# COMPACT_ATOMS: atom_id res chain seq x y z
N MET A 1 -13.48 -20.17 16.57
CA MET A 1 -12.50 -19.10 16.32
C MET A 1 -11.48 -19.64 15.33
N ALA A 2 -11.63 -19.35 14.05
CA ALA A 2 -10.62 -19.74 13.06
C ALA A 2 -9.64 -18.57 12.93
N LYS A 3 -8.51 -18.63 13.63
CA LYS A 3 -7.34 -17.85 13.24
C LYS A 3 -6.91 -18.41 11.89
N GLY A 4 -7.25 -17.72 10.81
CA GLY A 4 -6.75 -18.05 9.48
C GLY A 4 -5.24 -17.84 9.48
N THR A 5 -4.47 -18.91 9.66
CA THR A 5 -3.04 -18.92 9.47
C THR A 5 -2.79 -18.96 7.96
N SER A 6 -2.51 -17.81 7.35
CA SER A 6 -2.05 -17.78 5.96
C SER A 6 -0.64 -18.35 5.87
N THR A 7 -0.55 -19.64 5.55
CA THR A 7 0.69 -20.31 5.17
C THR A 7 0.81 -20.27 3.65
N GLY A 8 1.21 -19.11 3.13
CA GLY A 8 1.61 -18.93 1.73
C GLY A 8 3.06 -18.43 1.66
N PRO A 9 3.82 -18.75 0.59
CA PRO A 9 5.17 -18.23 0.45
C PRO A 9 5.12 -16.69 0.46
N ARG A 10 5.98 -16.10 1.30
CA ARG A 10 5.97 -14.70 1.76
C ARG A 10 6.08 -13.63 0.65
N HIS A 11 6.19 -14.04 -0.61
CA HIS A 11 6.36 -13.17 -1.79
C HIS A 11 5.09 -13.03 -2.66
N ARG A 12 3.95 -13.62 -2.26
CA ARG A 12 2.73 -13.59 -3.09
C ARG A 12 1.62 -12.66 -2.58
N PHE A 13 1.79 -12.06 -1.40
CA PHE A 13 0.73 -11.30 -0.74
C PHE A 13 1.27 -10.01 -0.12
N SER A 14 0.58 -8.89 -0.35
CA SER A 14 0.84 -7.61 0.31
C SER A 14 -0.47 -6.97 0.78
N SER A 15 -0.43 -6.18 1.86
CA SER A 15 -1.59 -5.47 2.37
C SER A 15 -1.21 -4.05 2.79
N CYS A 16 -1.97 -3.03 2.40
CA CYS A 16 -1.77 -1.66 2.84
C CYS A 16 -2.91 -1.26 3.78
N ARG A 17 -2.59 -0.79 5.00
CA ARG A 17 -3.57 -0.31 6.00
C ARG A 17 -3.29 1.14 6.37
N SER A 18 -4.34 1.95 6.46
CA SER A 18 -4.27 3.41 6.75
C SER A 18 -3.45 3.76 8.00
N ALA A 19 -3.54 2.99 9.10
CA ALA A 19 -3.05 3.46 10.40
C ALA A 19 -1.82 2.74 10.98
N ARG A 20 -1.35 1.61 10.43
CA ARG A 20 -0.37 0.79 11.16
C ARG A 20 0.36 -0.21 10.26
N MET A 21 1.52 0.17 9.72
CA MET A 21 2.31 -0.76 8.90
C MET A 21 3.83 -0.68 9.08
N TRP A 22 4.37 0.29 9.81
CA TRP A 22 5.82 0.54 9.76
C TRP A 22 6.50 0.27 11.11
N PRO A 23 7.66 -0.42 11.10
CA PRO A 23 8.70 -0.14 12.07
C PRO A 23 8.99 1.37 12.06
N ARG A 24 9.26 1.99 13.22
CA ARG A 24 9.75 3.38 13.33
C ARG A 24 11.21 3.46 12.87
N THR A 25 11.48 3.09 11.62
CA THR A 25 12.80 3.09 10.99
C THR A 25 12.92 4.29 10.04
N ASP A 26 14.09 4.43 9.40
CA ASP A 26 14.28 5.40 8.34
C ASP A 26 13.30 5.17 7.15
N LEU A 27 13.17 6.20 6.31
CA LEU A 27 12.22 6.22 5.21
C LEU A 27 12.50 5.15 4.14
N ALA A 28 13.76 4.77 3.92
CA ALA A 28 14.12 3.74 2.95
C ALA A 28 13.67 2.37 3.43
N ALA A 29 13.94 2.02 4.69
CA ALA A 29 13.44 0.80 5.33
C ALA A 29 11.92 0.73 5.31
N ALA A 30 11.22 1.85 5.56
CA ALA A 30 9.77 1.91 5.48
C ALA A 30 9.23 1.71 4.06
N ALA A 31 9.92 2.23 3.04
CA ALA A 31 9.58 2.07 1.62
C ALA A 31 9.85 0.67 1.08
N CYS A 32 10.86 -0.03 1.61
CA CYS A 32 11.26 -1.34 1.11
C CYS A 32 10.62 -2.50 1.87
N TYR A 33 10.15 -2.30 3.12
CA TYR A 33 9.62 -3.38 3.95
C TYR A 33 8.59 -4.26 3.19
N PRO A 34 8.68 -5.60 3.24
CA PRO A 34 9.60 -6.41 4.04
C PRO A 34 10.97 -6.69 3.40
N LEU A 35 11.30 -6.08 2.27
CA LEU A 35 12.58 -6.21 1.59
C LEU A 35 13.65 -5.34 2.28
N ASP A 36 14.92 -5.74 2.14
CA ASP A 36 16.05 -4.93 2.59
C ASP A 36 16.34 -3.82 1.57
N PRO A 37 16.42 -2.53 1.98
CA PRO A 37 16.83 -1.45 1.10
C PRO A 37 18.16 -1.70 0.37
N ALA A 38 19.09 -2.43 0.99
CA ALA A 38 20.37 -2.78 0.38
C ALA A 38 20.20 -3.66 -0.87
N ASP A 39 19.18 -4.53 -0.89
CA ASP A 39 18.89 -5.41 -2.03
C ASP A 39 18.24 -4.65 -3.21
N ILE A 40 17.54 -3.55 -2.92
CA ILE A 40 16.86 -2.73 -3.93
C ILE A 40 17.83 -1.73 -4.55
N GLY A 41 18.69 -1.13 -3.73
CA GLY A 41 19.58 -0.05 -4.12
C GLY A 41 18.89 1.32 -4.26
N PRO A 42 19.67 2.42 -4.27
CA PRO A 42 19.12 3.78 -4.21
C PRO A 42 18.40 4.22 -5.49
N GLY A 43 18.82 3.73 -6.67
CA GLY A 43 18.22 4.09 -7.96
C GLY A 43 16.76 3.64 -8.08
N PRO A 44 16.47 2.33 -8.01
CA PRO A 44 15.10 1.82 -8.09
C PRO A 44 14.19 2.36 -6.97
N LEU A 45 14.73 2.52 -5.77
CA LEU A 45 13.99 3.15 -4.66
C LEU A 45 13.60 4.60 -5.00
N ALA A 46 14.53 5.38 -5.55
CA ALA A 46 14.26 6.77 -5.92
C ALA A 46 13.22 6.88 -7.03
N GLU A 47 13.29 6.00 -8.03
CA GLU A 47 12.32 5.93 -9.12
C GLU A 47 10.91 5.65 -8.60
N VAL A 48 10.75 4.65 -7.74
CA VAL A 48 9.44 4.30 -7.18
C VAL A 48 8.89 5.41 -6.28
N LEU A 49 9.73 6.05 -5.48
CA LEU A 49 9.28 7.17 -4.64
C LEU A 49 8.83 8.36 -5.49
N ALA A 50 9.57 8.69 -6.56
CA ALA A 50 9.11 9.68 -7.52
C ALA A 50 7.78 9.26 -8.16
N HIS A 51 7.64 7.97 -8.51
CA HIS A 51 6.44 7.41 -9.13
C HIS A 51 5.18 7.57 -8.28
N VAL A 52 5.28 7.46 -6.95
CA VAL A 52 4.15 7.68 -6.02
C VAL A 52 3.99 9.14 -5.57
N GLY A 53 4.77 10.06 -6.13
CA GLY A 53 4.74 11.49 -5.80
C GLY A 53 5.41 11.84 -4.47
N LEU A 54 6.45 11.09 -4.08
CA LEU A 54 7.34 11.35 -2.95
C LEU A 54 8.75 11.79 -3.41
N GLY A 55 8.90 12.23 -4.66
CA GLY A 55 10.18 12.67 -5.22
C GLY A 55 10.84 13.81 -4.44
N HIS A 56 10.04 14.70 -3.81
CA HIS A 56 10.55 15.78 -2.96
C HIS A 56 11.24 15.28 -1.69
N ARG A 57 11.02 14.03 -1.29
CA ARG A 57 11.66 13.41 -0.12
C ARG A 57 13.00 12.73 -0.44
N LEU A 58 13.40 12.66 -1.71
CA LEU A 58 14.65 11.99 -2.13
C LEU A 58 15.91 12.65 -1.54
N GLN A 59 15.93 13.99 -1.40
CA GLN A 59 17.06 14.67 -0.77
C GLN A 59 17.16 14.35 0.72
N ALA A 60 16.03 14.25 1.43
CA ALA A 60 16.01 13.89 2.85
C ALA A 60 16.51 12.44 3.03
N LEU A 61 16.07 11.52 2.16
CA LEU A 61 16.58 10.15 2.08
C LEU A 61 18.09 10.08 1.88
N ALA A 62 18.61 10.82 0.90
CA ALA A 62 20.04 10.83 0.60
C ALA A 62 20.91 11.35 1.77
N ARG A 63 20.33 12.17 2.65
CA ARG A 63 21.00 12.70 3.85
C ARG A 63 20.81 11.82 5.09
N GLY A 64 20.02 10.74 5.00
CA GLY A 64 19.61 9.94 6.17
C GLY A 64 18.70 10.69 7.14
N GLU A 65 18.17 11.84 6.72
CA GLU A 65 17.35 12.72 7.53
C GLU A 65 15.87 12.35 7.33
N THR A 66 15.16 12.16 8.44
CA THR A 66 13.73 11.81 8.60
C THR A 66 13.37 10.32 8.54
N GLY A 67 12.98 9.80 9.72
CA GLY A 67 12.08 8.65 9.84
C GLY A 67 10.65 9.02 9.46
N THR A 68 9.73 8.06 9.53
CA THR A 68 8.32 8.21 9.08
C THR A 68 7.48 9.24 9.86
N GLU A 69 8.03 9.86 10.90
CA GLU A 69 7.30 10.73 11.84
C GLU A 69 6.83 12.04 11.21
N GLY A 70 7.64 12.65 10.33
CA GLY A 70 7.34 13.91 9.64
C GLY A 70 6.48 13.79 8.36
N LEU A 71 5.99 12.58 8.06
CA LEU A 71 5.13 12.36 6.90
C LEU A 71 3.67 12.66 7.25
N SER A 72 3.01 13.41 6.35
CA SER A 72 1.56 13.55 6.37
C SER A 72 0.86 12.21 6.14
N MET A 73 -0.43 12.14 6.45
CA MET A 73 -1.17 10.88 6.32
C MET A 73 -1.29 10.43 4.84
N GLY A 74 -1.43 11.37 3.91
CA GLY A 74 -1.37 11.08 2.46
C GLY A 74 0.02 10.61 1.99
N GLU A 75 1.11 11.21 2.50
CA GLU A 75 2.47 10.76 2.18
C GLU A 75 2.75 9.35 2.70
N ARG A 76 2.27 9.04 3.91
CA ARG A 76 2.33 7.70 4.50
C ARG A 76 1.58 6.66 3.67
N GLN A 77 0.41 7.02 3.13
CA GLN A 77 -0.35 6.17 2.21
C GLN A 77 0.39 5.94 0.89
N ARG A 78 0.96 7.01 0.30
CA ARG A 78 1.82 6.90 -0.89
C ARG A 78 3.04 6.01 -0.64
N LEU A 79 3.67 6.14 0.52
CA LEU A 79 4.79 5.30 0.93
C LEU A 79 4.36 3.82 1.08
N ALA A 80 3.17 3.56 1.62
CA ALA A 80 2.63 2.21 1.68
C ALA A 80 2.41 1.62 0.28
N LEU A 81 1.97 2.43 -0.69
CA LEU A 81 1.80 2.02 -2.08
C LEU A 81 3.14 1.85 -2.82
N ALA A 82 4.17 2.66 -2.52
CA ALA A 82 5.52 2.51 -3.06
C ALA A 82 6.04 1.06 -2.89
N ARG A 83 5.81 0.48 -1.72
CA ARG A 83 6.18 -0.90 -1.40
C ARG A 83 5.57 -1.92 -2.36
N VAL A 84 4.35 -1.66 -2.85
CA VAL A 84 3.66 -2.55 -3.77
C VAL A 84 4.38 -2.58 -5.12
N PHE A 85 4.87 -1.43 -5.59
CA PHE A 85 5.65 -1.34 -6.84
C PHE A 85 7.01 -2.03 -6.73
N LEU A 86 7.67 -1.94 -5.58
CA LEU A 86 8.93 -2.65 -5.32
C LEU A 86 8.73 -4.17 -5.17
N HIS A 87 7.68 -4.58 -4.45
CA HIS A 87 7.45 -5.99 -4.12
C HIS A 87 6.72 -6.78 -5.21
N ARG A 88 5.88 -6.13 -6.02
CA ARG A 88 5.07 -6.72 -7.11
C ARG A 88 4.30 -8.00 -6.70
N PRO A 89 3.42 -7.92 -5.68
CA PRO A 89 2.70 -9.09 -5.15
C PRO A 89 1.68 -9.65 -6.15
N ARG A 90 1.35 -10.95 -6.07
CA ARG A 90 0.20 -11.51 -6.81
C ARG A 90 -1.15 -11.12 -6.22
N TRP A 91 -1.22 -10.92 -4.91
CA TRP A 91 -2.43 -10.52 -4.18
C TRP A 91 -2.15 -9.26 -3.37
N LEU A 92 -2.97 -8.23 -3.56
CA LEU A 92 -2.90 -6.96 -2.86
C LEU A 92 -4.20 -6.67 -2.12
N VAL A 93 -4.13 -6.40 -0.83
CA VAL A 93 -5.28 -5.90 -0.04
C VAL A 93 -5.08 -4.41 0.25
N LEU A 94 -6.00 -3.58 -0.19
CA LEU A 94 -6.05 -2.15 0.12
C LEU A 94 -7.14 -1.93 1.16
N ASP A 95 -6.75 -1.64 2.40
CA ASP A 95 -7.66 -1.41 3.52
C ASP A 95 -7.60 0.08 3.90
N GLU A 96 -8.52 0.86 3.33
CA GLU A 96 -8.56 2.33 3.42
C GLU A 96 -7.23 2.99 3.01
N ALA A 97 -6.47 2.34 2.13
CA ALA A 97 -5.10 2.73 1.79
C ALA A 97 -4.99 4.08 1.05
N THR A 98 -6.10 4.62 0.55
CA THR A 98 -6.19 5.89 -0.19
C THR A 98 -7.07 6.92 0.52
N ALA A 99 -7.54 6.65 1.74
CA ALA A 99 -8.59 7.43 2.39
C ALA A 99 -8.20 8.88 2.72
N SER A 100 -6.90 9.19 2.79
CA SER A 100 -6.38 10.54 3.09
C SER A 100 -5.89 11.27 1.83
N LEU A 101 -6.10 10.70 0.65
CA LEU A 101 -5.77 11.33 -0.63
C LEU A 101 -6.99 12.07 -1.19
N ASP A 102 -6.73 13.16 -1.90
CA ASP A 102 -7.75 13.76 -2.75
C ASP A 102 -8.11 12.83 -3.92
N SER A 103 -9.27 13.07 -4.55
CA SER A 103 -9.79 12.20 -5.60
C SER A 103 -8.87 12.08 -6.82
N THR A 104 -8.14 13.15 -7.15
CA THR A 104 -7.22 13.17 -8.30
C THR A 104 -5.99 12.32 -8.00
N ALA A 105 -5.40 12.49 -6.82
CA ALA A 105 -4.24 11.72 -6.36
C ALA A 105 -4.58 10.23 -6.20
N GLU A 106 -5.75 9.91 -5.66
CA GLU A 106 -6.26 8.54 -5.55
C GLU A 106 -6.41 7.90 -6.93
N ALA A 107 -7.13 8.55 -7.84
CA ALA A 107 -7.35 8.03 -9.19
C ALA A 107 -6.03 7.81 -9.94
N HIS A 108 -5.08 8.74 -9.79
CA HIS A 108 -3.74 8.61 -10.36
C HIS A 108 -3.03 7.37 -9.83
N LEU A 109 -2.85 7.23 -8.51
CA LEU A 109 -2.12 6.10 -7.91
C LEU A 109 -2.76 4.74 -8.22
N LEU A 110 -4.08 4.66 -8.18
CA LEU A 110 -4.80 3.42 -8.51
C LEU A 110 -4.64 3.05 -9.99
N SER A 111 -4.60 4.04 -10.89
CA SER A 111 -4.30 3.82 -12.30
C SER A 111 -2.87 3.30 -12.50
N LEU A 112 -1.89 3.85 -11.76
CA LEU A 112 -0.51 3.36 -11.79
C LEU A 112 -0.44 1.90 -11.36
N LEU A 113 -1.10 1.53 -10.25
CA LEU A 113 -1.16 0.13 -9.79
C LEU A 113 -1.74 -0.77 -10.88
N ARG A 114 -2.87 -0.40 -11.49
CA ARG A 114 -3.52 -1.25 -12.48
C ARG A 114 -2.68 -1.42 -13.75
N ARG A 115 -2.01 -0.35 -14.19
CA ARG A 115 -1.13 -0.35 -15.37
C ARG A 115 0.15 -1.15 -15.14
N ASP A 116 0.81 -0.91 -14.02
CA ASP A 116 2.17 -1.42 -13.78
C ASP A 116 2.17 -2.81 -13.13
N LEU A 117 1.05 -3.24 -12.56
CA LEU A 117 0.87 -4.53 -11.91
C LEU A 117 -0.33 -5.30 -12.50
N PRO A 118 -0.30 -5.66 -13.79
CA PRO A 118 -1.47 -6.23 -14.46
C PRO A 118 -1.88 -7.61 -13.94
N GLU A 119 -0.94 -8.34 -13.37
CA GLU A 119 -1.13 -9.69 -12.82
C GLU A 119 -1.52 -9.69 -11.33
N THR A 120 -1.56 -8.51 -10.70
CA THR A 120 -1.89 -8.39 -9.28
C THR A 120 -3.40 -8.34 -9.10
N THR A 121 -3.94 -9.30 -8.36
CA THR A 121 -5.33 -9.25 -7.92
C THR A 121 -5.47 -8.31 -6.74
N ILE A 122 -6.35 -7.32 -6.85
CA ILE A 122 -6.54 -6.27 -5.84
C ILE A 122 -7.89 -6.46 -5.14
N LEU A 123 -7.86 -6.65 -3.82
CA LEU A 123 -9.02 -6.56 -2.95
C LEU A 123 -9.02 -5.20 -2.26
N CYS A 124 -10.01 -4.36 -2.54
CA CYS A 124 -10.12 -3.03 -1.95
C CYS A 124 -11.28 -2.96 -0.95
N VAL A 125 -10.98 -2.50 0.27
CA VAL A 125 -11.94 -2.13 1.30
C VAL A 125 -11.95 -0.61 1.38
N SER A 126 -13.09 -0.02 1.06
CA SER A 126 -13.26 1.43 1.02
C SER A 126 -14.71 1.82 1.30
N HIS A 127 -14.91 3.03 1.82
CA HIS A 127 -16.22 3.66 1.95
C HIS A 127 -16.75 4.24 0.64
N ARG A 128 -15.88 4.39 -0.37
CA ARG A 128 -16.22 4.95 -1.68
C ARG A 128 -15.75 4.00 -2.78
N LYS A 129 -16.49 3.95 -3.88
CA LYS A 129 -16.12 3.14 -5.03
C LYS A 129 -14.85 3.72 -5.67
N PRO A 130 -13.73 2.96 -5.78
CA PRO A 130 -12.53 3.44 -6.43
C PRO A 130 -12.79 3.62 -7.93
N VAL A 131 -12.42 4.78 -8.49
CA VAL A 131 -12.80 5.16 -9.87
C VAL A 131 -11.86 4.57 -10.92
N ALA A 132 -10.61 4.30 -10.56
CA ALA A 132 -9.54 3.94 -11.50
C ALA A 132 -9.23 2.42 -11.56
N LEU A 133 -10.00 1.60 -10.85
CA LEU A 133 -9.86 0.15 -10.91
C LEU A 133 -11.01 -0.44 -11.74
N ASP A 134 -10.66 -1.39 -12.60
CA ASP A 134 -11.67 -2.23 -13.24
C ASP A 134 -12.22 -3.22 -12.20
N ILE A 135 -13.47 -3.02 -11.79
CA ILE A 135 -14.08 -3.72 -10.66
C ILE A 135 -14.84 -4.93 -11.18
N THR A 136 -14.32 -6.12 -10.91
CA THR A 136 -14.94 -7.39 -11.29
C THR A 136 -16.04 -7.84 -10.33
N GLY A 137 -16.08 -7.30 -9.11
CA GLY A 137 -17.08 -7.66 -8.10
C GLY A 137 -17.13 -6.63 -6.96
N VAL A 138 -18.32 -6.46 -6.38
CA VAL A 138 -18.56 -5.61 -5.21
C VAL A 138 -19.28 -6.45 -4.17
N TRP A 139 -18.80 -6.41 -2.93
CA TRP A 139 -19.43 -7.09 -1.81
C TRP A 139 -19.73 -6.09 -0.70
N THR A 140 -20.95 -6.14 -0.19
CA THR A 140 -21.44 -5.25 0.86
C THR A 140 -21.55 -6.02 2.18
N PRO A 141 -20.84 -5.60 3.25
CA PRO A 141 -20.99 -6.22 4.56
C PRO A 141 -22.44 -6.18 5.06
N GLY A 142 -22.97 -7.33 5.50
CA GLY A 142 -24.36 -7.48 5.93
C GLY A 142 -25.33 -7.89 4.82
N THR A 143 -25.00 -7.64 3.55
CA THR A 143 -25.78 -8.12 2.39
C THR A 143 -25.13 -9.36 1.80
N ASP A 144 -23.89 -9.24 1.33
CA ASP A 144 -23.17 -10.32 0.65
C ASP A 144 -22.24 -11.08 1.60
N ILE A 145 -21.82 -10.42 2.70
CA ILE A 145 -20.90 -10.97 3.69
C ILE A 145 -21.59 -11.01 5.05
N PRO A 146 -21.91 -12.19 5.61
CA PRO A 146 -22.61 -12.29 6.88
C PRO A 146 -21.78 -11.69 8.03
N GLN A 147 -22.40 -10.78 8.78
CA GLN A 147 -21.79 -10.14 9.95
C GLN A 147 -21.75 -11.14 11.11
N ARG A 148 -20.54 -11.45 11.61
CA ARG A 148 -20.39 -12.32 12.77
C ARG A 148 -20.98 -11.59 13.99
N ARG A 149 -22.09 -12.09 14.55
CA ARG A 149 -22.64 -11.57 15.81
C ARG A 149 -21.55 -11.64 16.88
N LYS A 150 -21.22 -10.50 17.50
CA LYS A 150 -20.42 -10.50 18.73
C LYS A 150 -21.27 -11.21 19.78
N SER A 151 -20.84 -12.39 20.20
CA SER A 151 -21.38 -13.04 21.39
C SER A 151 -21.15 -12.08 22.56
N ALA A 152 -22.24 -11.72 23.24
CA ALA A 152 -22.21 -10.89 24.45
C ALA A 152 -21.43 -11.60 25.57
#